data_AF-A0A926W2W7-F1
#
_entry.id   AF-A0A926W2W7-F1
#
_cell.length_a   1.000
_cell.length_b   1.000
_cell.length_c   1.000
_cell.angle_alpha   90.00
_cell.angle_beta   90.00
_cell.angle_gamma   90.00
#
_symmetry.space_group_name_H-M   'P 1'
#
loop_
_entity.id
_entity.type
_entity.pdbx_description
1 polymer ?
#
loop_
_entity_poly.entity_id
_entity_poly.type
_entity_poly.pdbx_seq_one_letter_code
_entity_poly.pdbx_strand_id
1 'polypeptide(L)'
;MVLEKQSGRQQRLDNFLEAVEAAQKVQDDIMKYGLEAAHLYCDDVDGDWLETWGEDEDGQQSFVELVTNFLQSDDLIAVRVRKQLKDKSFQEIAVNLEKCLSLFEEDQIFAVKNVLAGSVAVGENNRGSSDEVDEIELLDLAEYC
;
A
#
# COMPACT_ATOMS: atom_id res chain seq x y z
N MET A 1 -14.79 -49.85 -2.38
CA MET A 1 -14.44 -48.43 -2.13
C MET A 1 -14.89 -47.49 -3.26
N VAL A 2 -16.14 -47.60 -3.75
CA VAL A 2 -16.65 -46.77 -4.88
C VAL A 2 -17.59 -45.65 -4.41
N LEU A 3 -18.15 -45.75 -3.19
CA LEU A 3 -19.15 -44.83 -2.64
C LEU A 3 -18.61 -43.44 -2.25
N GLU A 4 -17.41 -43.32 -1.67
CA GLU A 4 -16.87 -42.01 -1.25
C GLU A 4 -16.57 -41.07 -2.44
N LYS A 5 -16.16 -41.62 -3.59
CA LYS A 5 -15.89 -40.85 -4.82
C LYS A 5 -17.15 -40.33 -5.52
N GLN A 6 -18.32 -40.87 -5.21
CA GLN A 6 -19.60 -40.36 -5.70
C GLN A 6 -20.01 -39.14 -4.87
N SER A 7 -19.94 -39.24 -3.54
CA SER A 7 -20.30 -38.15 -2.62
C SER A 7 -19.53 -36.85 -2.89
N GLY A 8 -18.22 -36.89 -3.09
CA GLY A 8 -17.43 -35.68 -3.38
C GLY A 8 -17.68 -35.07 -4.77
N ARG A 9 -18.22 -35.83 -5.74
CA ARG A 9 -18.63 -35.29 -7.05
C ARG A 9 -20.03 -34.70 -7.01
N GLN A 10 -20.96 -35.35 -6.29
CA GLN A 10 -22.27 -34.79 -6.02
C GLN A 10 -22.13 -33.42 -5.35
N GLN A 11 -21.35 -33.34 -4.29
CA GLN A 11 -21.16 -32.10 -3.54
C GLN A 11 -20.56 -30.96 -4.39
N ARG A 12 -19.63 -31.28 -5.31
CA ARG A 12 -19.09 -30.28 -6.25
C ARG A 12 -20.11 -29.82 -7.28
N LEU A 13 -21.00 -30.70 -7.72
CA LEU A 13 -22.09 -30.36 -8.63
C LEU A 13 -23.13 -29.50 -7.92
N ASP A 14 -23.47 -29.83 -6.68
CA ASP A 14 -24.43 -29.07 -5.87
C ASP A 14 -23.88 -27.66 -5.60
N ASN A 15 -22.62 -27.54 -5.14
CA ASN A 15 -21.96 -26.24 -4.95
C ASN A 15 -21.87 -25.42 -6.25
N PHE A 16 -21.64 -26.09 -7.39
CA PHE A 16 -21.60 -25.43 -8.68
C PHE A 16 -22.99 -24.92 -9.08
N LEU A 17 -24.04 -25.71 -8.87
CA LEU A 17 -25.41 -25.31 -9.17
C LEU A 17 -25.83 -24.12 -8.32
N GLU A 18 -25.51 -24.14 -7.02
CA GLU A 18 -25.76 -23.05 -6.09
C GLU A 18 -25.04 -21.75 -6.49
N ALA A 19 -23.76 -21.84 -6.86
CA ALA A 19 -23.00 -20.69 -7.34
C ALA A 19 -23.57 -20.11 -8.66
N VAL A 20 -24.04 -20.97 -9.56
CA VAL A 20 -24.67 -20.56 -10.82
C VAL A 20 -26.01 -19.87 -10.55
N GLU A 21 -26.82 -20.41 -9.65
CA GLU A 21 -28.11 -19.81 -9.27
C GLU A 21 -27.92 -18.43 -8.60
N ALA A 22 -26.94 -18.32 -7.71
CA ALA A 22 -26.57 -17.04 -7.09
C ALA A 22 -26.10 -16.01 -8.12
N ALA A 23 -25.23 -16.40 -9.07
CA ALA A 23 -24.75 -15.52 -10.12
C ALA A 23 -25.89 -15.07 -11.06
N GLN A 24 -26.82 -15.98 -11.37
CA GLN A 24 -27.98 -15.66 -12.20
C GLN A 24 -28.92 -14.67 -11.52
N LYS A 25 -29.12 -14.82 -10.20
CA LYS A 25 -29.89 -13.86 -9.39
C LYS A 25 -29.26 -12.46 -9.40
N VAL A 26 -27.94 -12.38 -9.22
CA VAL A 26 -27.18 -11.10 -9.32
C VAL A 26 -27.39 -10.46 -10.69
N GLN A 27 -27.30 -11.26 -11.77
CA GLN A 27 -27.50 -10.76 -13.12
C GLN A 27 -28.92 -10.21 -13.31
N ASP A 28 -29.95 -10.92 -12.84
CA ASP A 28 -31.34 -10.48 -12.94
C ASP A 28 -31.60 -9.21 -12.13
N ASP A 29 -31.02 -9.10 -10.94
CA ASP A 29 -31.14 -7.91 -10.10
C ASP A 29 -30.43 -6.69 -10.71
N ILE A 30 -29.25 -6.87 -11.31
CA ILE A 30 -28.55 -5.81 -12.06
C ILE A 30 -29.39 -5.37 -13.27
N MET A 31 -29.99 -6.30 -14.01
CA MET A 31 -30.85 -5.97 -15.17
C MET A 31 -32.12 -5.22 -14.74
N LYS A 32 -32.65 -5.50 -13.55
CA LYS A 32 -33.89 -4.93 -13.05
C LYS A 32 -33.70 -3.59 -12.33
N TYR A 33 -32.64 -3.46 -11.54
CA TYR A 33 -32.41 -2.34 -10.62
C TYR A 33 -31.14 -1.52 -10.94
N GLY A 34 -30.30 -1.97 -11.87
CA GLY A 34 -29.09 -1.25 -12.26
C GLY A 34 -28.06 -1.16 -11.12
N LEU A 35 -27.39 0.00 -10.99
CA LEU A 35 -26.40 0.25 -9.94
C LEU A 35 -26.98 0.21 -8.52
N GLU A 36 -28.30 0.40 -8.39
CA GLU A 36 -28.98 0.31 -7.11
C GLU A 36 -28.96 -1.13 -6.58
N ALA A 37 -28.77 -2.17 -7.39
CA ALA A 37 -28.74 -3.56 -6.91
C ALA A 37 -27.64 -3.84 -5.87
N ALA A 38 -26.61 -3.00 -5.74
CA ALA A 38 -25.51 -3.19 -4.79
C ALA A 38 -25.97 -3.34 -3.33
N HIS A 39 -27.02 -2.61 -2.91
CA HIS A 39 -27.53 -2.70 -1.53
C HIS A 39 -28.19 -4.06 -1.21
N LEU A 40 -28.57 -4.86 -2.21
CA LEU A 40 -29.15 -6.19 -2.01
C LEU A 40 -28.12 -7.25 -1.60
N TYR A 41 -26.83 -6.96 -1.80
CA TYR A 41 -25.72 -7.91 -1.66
C TYR A 41 -24.66 -7.47 -0.64
N CYS A 42 -24.82 -6.30 -0.04
CA CYS A 42 -24.00 -5.87 1.09
C CYS A 42 -24.72 -6.27 2.38
N ASP A 43 -24.15 -7.23 3.12
CA ASP A 43 -24.75 -7.76 4.34
C ASP A 43 -24.69 -6.79 5.53
N ASP A 44 -23.89 -5.71 5.45
CA ASP A 44 -23.70 -4.76 6.54
C ASP A 44 -23.53 -3.31 6.05
N VAL A 45 -24.52 -2.81 5.29
CA VAL A 45 -24.53 -1.42 4.81
C VAL A 45 -24.59 -0.42 5.97
N ASP A 46 -25.23 -0.80 7.07
CA ASP A 46 -25.33 -0.03 8.32
C ASP A 46 -24.26 -0.45 9.34
N GLY A 47 -23.33 -1.30 8.94
CA GLY A 47 -22.26 -1.78 9.81
C GLY A 47 -21.30 -0.68 10.16
N ASP A 48 -20.66 -0.84 11.31
CA ASP A 48 -19.56 0.01 11.73
C ASP A 48 -18.31 -0.24 10.86
N TRP A 49 -18.41 -0.96 9.72
CA TRP A 49 -17.28 -1.25 8.83
C TRP A 49 -16.51 0.03 8.58
N LEU A 50 -17.15 1.10 8.06
CA LEU A 50 -16.56 2.43 7.80
C LEU A 50 -15.87 3.04 9.03
N GLU A 51 -16.44 2.80 10.21
CA GLU A 51 -15.94 3.31 11.49
C GLU A 51 -14.75 2.49 12.01
N THR A 52 -14.67 1.22 11.61
CA THR A 52 -13.59 0.28 11.94
C THR A 52 -12.60 0.05 10.78
N TRP A 53 -12.71 0.77 9.64
CA TRP A 53 -11.69 0.72 8.56
C TRP A 53 -10.36 1.22 9.12
N GLY A 54 -9.44 0.28 9.35
CA GLY A 54 -8.14 0.55 9.95
C GLY A 54 -8.02 0.19 11.43
N GLU A 55 -9.08 -0.32 12.05
CA GLU A 55 -9.03 -0.87 13.42
C GLU A 55 -8.60 -2.35 13.45
N ASP A 56 -8.72 -3.07 12.32
CA ASP A 56 -8.24 -4.45 12.15
C ASP A 56 -6.70 -4.57 12.00
N GLU A 57 -5.94 -3.48 12.08
CA GLU A 57 -4.49 -3.56 12.26
C GLU A 57 -4.15 -3.79 13.74
N ASP A 58 -4.24 -5.07 14.13
CA ASP A 58 -3.68 -5.63 15.34
C ASP A 58 -2.19 -5.26 15.48
N GLY A 59 -1.95 -4.14 16.18
CA GLY A 59 -0.64 -3.63 16.52
C GLY A 59 -0.37 -2.30 15.85
N GLN A 60 -0.90 -1.22 16.44
CA GLN A 60 -0.49 0.17 16.17
C GLN A 60 1.01 0.31 16.44
N GLN A 61 1.83 -0.15 15.50
CA GLN A 61 3.24 0.20 15.43
C GLN A 61 3.28 1.69 15.17
N SER A 62 4.06 2.42 15.97
CA SER A 62 4.26 3.84 15.72
C SER A 62 4.76 4.03 14.28
N PHE A 63 4.44 5.16 13.65
CA PHE A 63 4.94 5.49 12.31
C PHE A 63 6.47 5.30 12.22
N VAL A 64 7.17 5.64 13.31
CA VAL A 64 8.61 5.42 13.46
C VAL A 64 8.99 3.94 13.39
N GLU A 65 8.27 3.06 14.07
CA GLU A 65 8.47 1.60 14.02
C GLU A 65 8.20 1.02 12.63
N LEU A 66 7.14 1.46 11.95
CA LEU A 66 6.84 1.02 10.58
C LEU A 66 7.95 1.41 9.60
N VAL A 67 8.37 2.69 9.61
CA VAL A 67 9.42 3.18 8.70
C VAL A 67 10.76 2.52 9.02
N THR A 68 11.08 2.31 10.29
CA THR A 68 12.32 1.61 10.66
C THR A 68 12.31 0.15 10.27
N ASN A 69 11.19 -0.57 10.47
CA ASN A 69 11.02 -1.95 10.02
C ASN A 69 11.11 -2.05 8.49
N PHE A 70 10.48 -1.13 7.77
CA PHE A 70 10.59 -1.04 6.31
C PHE A 70 12.04 -0.83 5.86
N LEU A 71 12.76 0.13 6.45
CA LEU A 71 14.17 0.39 6.10
C LEU A 71 15.10 -0.77 6.45
N GLN A 72 14.76 -1.60 7.44
CA GLN A 72 15.49 -2.82 7.78
C GLN A 72 15.18 -3.99 6.84
N SER A 73 14.04 -3.96 6.14
CA SER A 73 13.62 -5.02 5.22
C SER A 73 14.50 -5.12 3.97
N ASP A 74 14.44 -6.28 3.32
CA ASP A 74 15.13 -6.54 2.05
C ASP A 74 14.31 -6.11 0.82
N ASP A 75 13.28 -5.29 1.01
CA ASP A 75 12.54 -4.68 -0.08
C ASP A 75 13.47 -3.87 -1.00
N LEU A 76 13.25 -3.94 -2.31
CA LEU A 76 14.10 -3.28 -3.31
C LEU A 76 14.14 -1.76 -3.13
N ILE A 77 13.03 -1.16 -2.70
CA ILE A 77 12.92 0.26 -2.40
C ILE A 77 13.71 0.56 -1.11
N ALA A 78 13.54 -0.26 -0.07
CA ALA A 78 14.30 -0.11 1.18
C ALA A 78 15.82 -0.23 0.96
N VAL A 79 16.28 -1.17 0.12
CA VAL A 79 17.70 -1.33 -0.24
C VAL A 79 18.24 -0.07 -0.96
N ARG A 80 17.47 0.50 -1.90
CA ARG A 80 17.84 1.72 -2.62
C ARG A 80 17.91 2.93 -1.70
N VAL A 81 16.92 3.08 -0.82
CA VAL A 81 16.84 4.16 0.17
C VAL A 81 18.00 4.06 1.18
N ARG A 82 18.31 2.86 1.68
CA ARG A 82 19.50 2.59 2.52
C ARG A 82 20.80 3.03 1.85
N LYS A 83 20.97 2.72 0.56
CA LYS A 83 22.15 3.12 -0.22
C LYS A 83 22.30 4.65 -0.32
N GLN A 84 21.20 5.40 -0.43
CA GLN A 84 21.22 6.86 -0.50
C GLN A 84 21.47 7.54 0.86
N LEU A 85 20.97 6.94 1.94
CA LEU A 85 21.07 7.50 3.30
C LEU A 85 22.44 7.29 3.97
N LYS A 86 23.33 6.49 3.35
CA LYS A 86 24.71 6.20 3.78
C LYS A 86 24.76 5.70 5.24
N ASP A 87 25.15 6.58 6.19
CA ASP A 87 25.42 6.27 7.60
C ASP A 87 24.41 6.88 8.58
N LYS A 88 23.32 7.49 8.09
CA LYS A 88 22.31 8.10 8.97
C LYS A 88 21.53 7.03 9.73
N SER A 89 21.22 7.29 11.00
CA SER A 89 20.46 6.35 11.82
C SER A 89 19.01 6.26 11.31
N PHE A 90 18.50 5.05 11.09
CA PHE A 90 17.13 4.84 10.60
C PHE A 90 16.07 5.46 11.51
N GLN A 91 16.32 5.48 12.82
CA GLN A 91 15.44 6.14 13.79
C GLN A 91 15.39 7.66 13.60
N GLU A 92 16.54 8.32 13.37
CA GLU A 92 16.57 9.77 13.12
C GLU A 92 15.88 10.14 11.81
N ILE A 93 16.00 9.30 10.79
CA ILE A 93 15.30 9.48 9.51
C ILE A 93 13.78 9.35 9.72
N ALA A 94 13.34 8.31 10.43
CA ALA A 94 11.93 8.07 10.70
C ALA A 94 11.30 9.19 11.53
N VAL A 95 11.98 9.68 12.57
CA VAL A 95 11.52 10.82 13.39
C VAL A 95 11.47 12.13 12.59
N ASN A 96 12.42 12.36 11.67
CA ASN A 96 12.38 13.55 10.81
C ASN A 96 11.27 13.45 9.76
N LEU A 97 11.03 12.27 9.19
CA LEU A 97 9.91 12.01 8.28
C LEU A 97 8.57 12.25 8.96
N GLU A 98 8.39 11.75 10.18
CA GLU A 98 7.18 11.97 10.98
C GLU A 98 6.89 13.47 11.19
N LYS A 99 7.94 14.24 11.48
CA LYS A 99 7.84 15.71 11.61
C LYS A 99 7.52 16.38 10.28
N CYS A 100 8.08 15.92 9.17
CA CYS A 100 7.77 16.44 7.83
C CYS A 100 6.32 16.16 7.44
N LEU A 101 5.80 14.98 7.77
CA LEU A 101 4.41 14.62 7.49
C LEU A 101 3.42 15.45 8.31
N SER A 102 3.85 16.01 9.44
CA SER A 102 3.06 16.94 10.25
C SER A 102 3.01 18.37 9.69
N LEU A 103 3.73 18.66 8.59
CA LEU A 103 3.70 19.95 7.89
C LEU A 103 2.53 20.00 6.89
N PHE A 104 2.17 21.22 6.46
CA PHE A 104 1.16 21.42 5.42
C PHE A 104 1.59 20.76 4.08
N GLU A 105 0.61 20.27 3.32
CA GLU A 105 0.82 19.45 2.10
C GLU A 105 1.78 20.09 1.08
N GLU A 106 1.75 21.41 0.93
CA GLU A 106 2.58 22.16 -0.03
C GLU A 106 4.09 22.06 0.27
N ASP A 107 4.46 22.03 1.56
CA ASP A 107 5.85 21.97 2.01
C ASP A 107 6.30 20.55 2.38
N GLN A 108 5.34 19.63 2.54
CA GLN A 108 5.57 18.24 2.95
C GLN A 108 6.50 17.52 1.97
N ILE A 109 6.23 17.62 0.67
CA ILE A 109 7.00 16.94 -0.38
C ILE A 109 8.45 17.43 -0.40
N PHE A 110 8.67 18.74 -0.26
CA PHE A 110 10.00 19.33 -0.26
C PHE A 110 10.77 18.99 1.03
N ALA A 111 10.09 18.98 2.18
CA ALA A 111 10.68 18.60 3.45
C ALA A 111 11.10 17.12 3.47
N VAL A 112 10.23 16.22 3.01
CA VAL A 112 10.54 14.79 2.84
C VAL A 112 11.70 14.60 1.88
N LYS A 113 11.66 15.28 0.72
CA LYS A 113 12.76 15.25 -0.25
C LYS A 113 14.07 15.70 0.36
N ASN A 114 14.10 16.76 1.17
CA ASN A 114 15.33 17.23 1.82
C ASN A 114 15.88 16.25 2.86
N VAL A 115 15.01 15.59 3.63
CA VAL A 115 15.41 14.56 4.59
C VAL A 115 16.06 13.37 3.88
N LEU A 116 15.46 12.92 2.78
CA LEU A 116 15.95 11.79 1.98
C LEU A 116 17.16 12.16 1.09
N ALA A 117 17.19 13.37 0.53
CA ALA A 117 18.25 13.87 -0.37
C ALA A 117 19.44 14.50 0.37
N GLY A 118 19.36 14.68 1.69
CA GLY A 118 20.39 15.33 2.51
C GLY A 118 21.72 14.58 2.63
N SER A 119 22.13 13.78 1.64
CA SER A 119 23.52 13.35 1.43
C SER A 119 24.21 14.12 0.29
N VAL A 120 23.51 15.00 -0.42
CA VAL A 120 24.15 16.03 -1.25
C VAL A 120 24.62 17.13 -0.30
N ALA A 121 25.87 17.02 0.13
CA ALA A 121 26.58 18.19 0.60
C ALA A 121 26.41 19.27 -0.46
N VAL A 122 25.62 20.31 -0.16
CA VAL A 122 25.83 21.62 -0.79
C VAL A 122 27.16 22.10 -0.24
N GLY A 123 28.24 21.49 -0.75
CA GLY A 123 29.55 22.06 -0.69
C GLY A 123 29.45 23.35 -1.47
N GLU A 124 29.54 24.46 -0.76
CA GLU A 124 30.11 25.67 -1.33
C GLU A 124 31.37 25.25 -2.08
N ASN A 125 31.34 25.23 -3.41
CA ASN A 125 32.54 25.46 -4.19
C ASN A 125 32.17 25.97 -5.59
N ASN A 126 32.60 27.20 -5.77
CA ASN A 126 32.67 27.93 -7.01
C ASN A 126 33.47 27.14 -8.07
N ARG A 127 33.07 27.32 -9.33
CA ARG A 127 33.76 26.97 -10.60
C ARG A 127 33.79 25.50 -11.05
N GLY A 128 32.86 25.22 -11.96
CA GLY A 128 33.18 24.69 -13.29
C GLY A 128 33.81 23.29 -13.34
N SER A 129 32.97 22.27 -13.38
CA SER A 129 33.20 21.11 -14.23
C SER A 129 31.86 20.45 -14.52
N SER A 130 31.59 20.28 -15.81
CA SER A 130 30.51 19.48 -16.33
C SER A 130 30.75 18.04 -15.89
N ASP A 131 29.96 17.53 -14.95
CA ASP A 131 29.76 16.10 -14.79
C ASP A 131 28.29 15.89 -14.42
N GLU A 132 27.62 15.15 -15.30
CA GLU A 132 26.23 14.73 -15.18
C GLU A 132 26.11 13.91 -13.89
N VAL A 133 25.58 14.53 -12.84
CA VAL A 133 25.20 13.82 -11.63
C VAL A 133 23.93 13.07 -11.98
N ASP A 134 24.00 11.74 -12.02
CA ASP A 134 22.83 10.86 -12.19
C ASP A 134 21.83 11.13 -11.05
N GLU A 135 20.95 12.12 -11.26
CA GLU A 135 19.74 12.33 -10.49
C GLU A 135 18.87 11.09 -10.71
N ILE A 136 18.74 10.27 -9.67
CA ILE A 136 17.76 9.19 -9.67
C ILE A 136 16.39 9.86 -9.73
N GLU A 137 15.73 9.81 -10.88
CA GLU A 137 14.34 10.22 -11.08
C GLU A 137 13.45 9.39 -10.15
N LEU A 138 13.16 9.94 -8.97
CA LEU A 138 12.20 9.40 -7.98
C LEU A 138 10.79 9.19 -8.56
N LEU A 139 10.52 9.73 -9.75
CA LEU A 139 9.27 9.61 -10.48
C LEU A 139 9.04 8.19 -11.04
N ASP A 140 10.09 7.43 -11.34
CA ASP A 140 9.99 6.06 -11.88
C ASP A 140 9.52 5.01 -10.85
N LEU A 141 9.47 5.37 -9.56
CA LEU A 141 9.01 4.46 -8.50
C LEU A 141 7.48 4.45 -8.35
N ALA A 142 6.79 5.46 -8.86
CA ALA A 142 5.33 5.56 -8.79
C ALA A 142 4.62 4.82 -9.94
N GLU A 143 5.36 4.33 -10.95
CA GLU A 143 4.79 3.66 -12.12
C GLU A 143 4.55 2.15 -11.92
N TYR A 144 4.94 1.59 -10.77
CA TYR A 144 4.67 0.21 -10.38
C TYR A 144 3.67 0.13 -9.22
N CYS A 145 2.43 0.52 -9.51
CA CYS A 145 1.23 0.13 -8.74
C CYS A 145 0.19 -0.43 -9.72
#